data_AF-A0A1D2ULM6-F1
#
_entry.id   AF-A0A1D2ULM6-F1
#
_cell.length_a   1.000
_cell.length_b   1.000
_cell.length_c   1.000
_cell.angle_alpha   90.00
_cell.angle_beta   90.00
_cell.angle_gamma   90.00
#
_symmetry.space_group_name_H-M   'P 1'
#
loop_
_entity.id
_entity.type
_entity.pdbx_description
1 polymer ?
#
loop_
_entity_poly.entity_id
_entity_poly.type
_entity_poly.pdbx_seq_one_letter_code
_entity_poly.pdbx_strand_id
1 'polypeptide(L)' 'MIICGEDDRVTGLEMSRTLVEGLPDARIVTIPAAGHAPHIEQADRFAQEVRAFLDQHSASGDEAGDAALDPAR' A
#
# COMPACT_ATOMS: atom_id res chain seq x y z
N MET A 1 -2.39 -5.65 3.90
CA MET A 1 -2.78 -5.21 2.54
C MET A 1 -1.59 -5.34 1.62
N ILE A 2 -1.79 -5.77 0.37
CA ILE A 2 -0.78 -5.80 -0.70
C ILE A 2 -1.25 -4.88 -1.82
N ILE A 3 -0.41 -3.93 -2.25
CA ILE A 3 -0.70 -3.02 -3.37
C ILE A 3 0.20 -3.41 -4.54
N CYS A 4 -0.38 -3.59 -5.73
CA CYS A 4 0.33 -3.90 -6.97
C CYS A 4 -0.17 -3.01 -8.11
N GLY A 5 0.70 -2.67 -9.06
CA GLY A 5 0.27 -2.06 -10.32
C GLY A 5 -0.38 -3.10 -11.23
N GLU A 6 -1.47 -2.74 -11.90
CA GLU A 6 -2.15 -3.65 -12.84
C GLU A 6 -1.24 -4.10 -13.99
N ASP A 7 -0.32 -3.24 -14.42
CA ASP A 7 0.63 -3.46 -15.51
C ASP A 7 2.03 -3.84 -15.02
N ASP A 8 2.17 -4.25 -13.75
CA ASP A 8 3.46 -4.72 -13.21
C ASP A 8 3.96 -5.95 -13.99
N ARG A 9 5.13 -5.81 -14.63
CA ARG A 9 5.81 -6.89 -15.37
C ARG A 9 7.07 -7.42 -14.67
N VAL A 10 7.44 -6.84 -13.53
CA VAL A 10 8.64 -7.22 -12.76
C VAL A 10 8.29 -8.32 -11.77
N THR A 11 7.26 -8.12 -10.96
CA THR A 11 6.74 -9.15 -10.02
C THR A 11 5.38 -9.66 -10.45
N GLY A 12 4.55 -8.79 -11.02
CA GLY A 12 3.22 -9.11 -11.53
C GLY A 12 2.16 -9.45 -10.47
N LEU A 13 0.91 -9.54 -10.93
CA LEU A 13 -0.24 -9.81 -10.06
C LEU A 13 -0.21 -11.21 -9.42
N GLU A 14 0.40 -12.20 -10.09
CA GLU A 14 0.49 -13.57 -9.61
C GLU A 14 1.27 -13.67 -8.28
N MET A 15 2.40 -12.98 -8.16
CA MET A 15 3.17 -12.95 -6.92
C MET A 15 2.38 -12.31 -5.77
N SER A 16 1.56 -11.29 -6.07
CA SER A 16 0.67 -10.68 -5.07
C SER A 16 -0.45 -11.63 -4.63
N ARG A 17 -0.94 -12.51 -5.52
CA ARG A 17 -1.91 -13.57 -5.18
C ARG A 17 -1.31 -14.59 -4.25
N THR A 18 -0.10 -15.06 -4.53
CA THR A 18 0.63 -15.97 -3.64
C THR A 18 0.77 -15.40 -2.22
N LEU A 19 1.04 -14.09 -2.10
CA LEU A 19 1.13 -13.44 -0.79
C LEU A 19 -0.22 -13.42 -0.04
N VAL A 20 -1.33 -13.16 -0.73
CA VAL A 20 -2.66 -13.16 -0.09
C VAL A 20 -3.09 -14.57 0.31
N GLU A 21 -2.79 -15.58 -0.49
CA GLU A 21 -3.09 -16.98 -0.14
C GLU A 21 -2.34 -17.44 1.12
N GLY A 22 -1.16 -16.88 1.38
CA GLY A 22 -0.32 -17.24 2.54
C GLY A 22 -0.51 -16.39 3.80
N LEU A 23 -1.28 -15.30 3.74
CA LEU A 23 -1.41 -14.35 4.84
C LEU A 23 -2.86 -14.22 5.31
N PRO A 24 -3.18 -14.49 6.59
CA PRO A 24 -4.52 -14.25 7.12
C PRO A 24 -4.88 -12.76 7.02
N ASP A 25 -6.14 -12.49 6.69
CA ASP A 25 -6.72 -11.14 6.55
C ASP A 25 -6.05 -10.23 5.50
N ALA A 26 -5.20 -10.79 4.65
CA ALA A 26 -4.61 -10.07 3.54
C ALA A 26 -5.60 -9.86 2.40
N ARG A 27 -5.46 -8.74 1.70
CA ARG A 27 -6.21 -8.40 0.49
C ARG A 27 -5.29 -7.73 -0.52
N ILE A 28 -5.58 -7.92 -1.80
CA ILE A 28 -4.89 -7.23 -2.90
C ILE A 28 -5.67 -5.98 -3.27
N VAL A 29 -4.93 -4.89 -3.49
CA VAL A 29 -5.42 -3.70 -4.17
C VAL A 29 -4.57 -3.50 -5.43
N THR A 30 -5.22 -3.43 -6.58
CA THR A 30 -4.56 -3.16 -7.87
C THR A 30 -4.75 -1.70 -8.26
N ILE A 31 -3.66 -1.00 -8.62
CA ILE A 31 -3.70 0.36 -9.14
C ILE A 31 -3.79 0.28 -10.68
N PRO A 32 -4.91 0.68 -11.29
CA PRO A 32 -5.09 0.58 -12.74
C PRO A 32 -4.10 1.45 -13.50
N ALA A 33 -3.60 0.97 -14.64
CA ALA A 33 -2.62 1.68 -15.47
C ALA A 33 -1.32 2.10 -14.75
N ALA A 34 -0.88 1.32 -13.75
CA ALA A 34 0.42 1.50 -13.10
C ALA A 34 1.26 0.24 -13.25
N GLY A 35 2.56 0.42 -13.46
CA GLY A 35 3.56 -0.64 -13.52
C GLY A 35 4.11 -1.03 -12.16
N HIS A 36 5.40 -1.36 -12.13
CA HIS A 36 6.05 -1.90 -10.93
C HIS A 36 6.19 -0.90 -9.77
N ALA A 37 6.16 0.40 -10.07
CA ALA A 37 6.37 1.44 -9.07
C ALA A 37 5.11 2.32 -8.92
N PRO A 38 3.96 1.76 -8.45
CA PRO A 38 2.71 2.49 -8.42
C PRO A 38 2.72 3.69 -7.46
N HIS A 39 3.60 3.68 -6.45
CA HIS A 39 3.84 4.80 -5.53
C HIS A 39 4.55 5.99 -6.20
N ILE A 40 5.28 5.77 -7.30
CA ILE A 40 5.91 6.82 -8.12
C ILE A 40 4.94 7.24 -9.23
N GLU A 41 4.37 6.27 -9.95
CA GLU A 41 3.56 6.51 -11.13
C GLU A 41 2.19 7.15 -10.80
N GLN A 42 1.58 6.78 -9.68
CA GLN A 42 0.27 7.27 -9.24
C GLN A 42 0.25 7.51 -7.72
N ALA A 43 1.15 8.39 -7.25
CA ALA A 43 1.38 8.69 -5.84
C ALA A 43 0.11 8.99 -5.03
N ASP A 44 -0.81 9.78 -5.58
CA ASP A 44 -2.04 10.16 -4.87
C ASP A 44 -2.97 8.96 -4.63
N ARG A 45 -3.15 8.11 -5.64
CA ARG A 45 -3.97 6.89 -5.52
C ARG A 45 -3.32 5.89 -4.56
N PHE A 46 -2.01 5.69 -4.70
CA PHE A 46 -1.27 4.85 -3.76
C PHE A 46 -1.42 5.34 -2.32
N ALA A 47 -1.22 6.64 -2.08
CA ALA A 47 -1.34 7.23 -0.75
C ALA A 47 -2.77 7.15 -0.20
N GLN A 48 -3.80 7.26 -1.06
CA GLN A 48 -5.19 7.07 -0.66
C GLN A 48 -5.44 5.65 -0.13
N GLU A 49 -4.96 4.62 -0.83
CA GLU A 49 -5.11 3.22 -0.40
C GLU A 49 -4.36 2.94 0.91
N VAL A 50 -3.15 3.50 1.06
CA VAL A 50 -2.37 3.40 2.30
C VAL A 50 -3.11 4.07 3.47
N ARG A 51 -3.62 5.29 3.30
CA ARG A 51 -4.39 5.99 4.35
C ARG A 51 -5.63 5.20 4.73
N ALA A 52 -6.41 4.73 3.75
CA ALA A 52 -7.59 3.92 4.00
C ALA A 52 -7.28 2.65 4.79
N PHE A 53 -6.13 2.01 4.51
CA PHE A 53 -5.67 0.89 5.31
C PHE A 53 -5.32 1.30 6.75
N LEU A 54 -4.58 2.38 6.94
CA LEU A 54 -4.23 2.86 8.29
C LEU A 54 -5.50 3.23 9.08
N ASP A 55 -6.45 3.95 8.49
CA ASP A 55 -7.70 4.36 9.14
C ASP A 55 -8.52 3.14 9.60
N GLN A 56 -8.55 2.06 8.80
CA GLN A 56 -9.25 0.82 9.14
C GLN A 56 -8.63 0.06 10.33
N HIS A 57 -7.34 0.26 10.60
CA HIS A 57 -6.60 -0.47 11.63
C HIS A 57 -6.16 0.41 12.80
N SER A 58 -6.53 1.69 12.78
CA SER A 58 -6.26 2.65 13.85
C SER A 58 -7.43 2.67 14.83
N ALA A 59 -7.43 1.79 15.86
CA ALA A 59 -8.20 2.06 17.08
C ALA A 59 -7.55 1.48 18.34
N SER A 60 -7.26 2.40 19.28
CA SER A 60 -6.65 2.28 20.62
C SER A 60 -5.13 2.13 20.69
N GLY A 61 -4.45 3.23 20.37
CA GLY A 61 -3.14 3.60 20.90
C GLY A 61 -3.10 5.13 21.02
N ASP A 62 -3.71 5.68 22.07
CA ASP A 62 -3.24 6.96 22.59
C ASP A 62 -1.76 6.77 22.95
N GLU A 63 -0.94 7.71 22.46
CA GLU A 63 0.43 8.08 22.85
C GLU A 63 1.39 8.13 21.63
N ALA A 64 1.69 9.37 21.22
CA ALA A 64 2.90 9.83 20.52
C ALA A 64 3.19 9.25 19.12
N GLY A 65 2.57 9.85 18.11
CA GLY A 65 3.01 9.80 16.71
C GLY A 65 3.17 11.18 16.06
N ASP A 66 3.28 12.26 16.84
CA ASP A 66 3.66 13.58 16.33
C ASP A 66 5.18 13.73 16.42
N ALA A 67 5.90 12.95 15.62
CA ALA A 67 7.23 13.34 15.19
C ALA A 67 7.09 13.70 13.71
N ALA A 68 6.82 14.98 13.50
CA ALA A 68 6.92 15.64 12.21
C ALA A 68 8.08 15.05 11.40
N LEU A 69 7.77 14.63 10.17
CA LEU A 69 8.76 14.49 9.11
C LEU A 69 9.45 15.85 8.99
N ASP A 70 10.62 15.98 9.60
CA ASP A 70 11.52 17.11 9.46
C ASP A 70 11.84 17.27 7.97
N PRO A 71 11.45 18.38 7.31
CA PRO A 71 11.67 18.58 5.88
C PRO A 71 13.14 18.91 5.54
N ALA A 72 14.09 18.76 6.47
CA ALA A 72 15.50 19.06 6.25
C ALA A 72 16.45 17.93 6.71
N ARG A 73 16.53 16.83 5.95
CA ARG A 73 17.75 16.00 5.91
C ARG A 73 17.95 15.29 4.58
#